data_AF-A0A9P8BBT6-F1
#
_entry.id   AF-A0A9P8BBT6-F1
#
_cell.length_a   1.000
_cell.length_b   1.000
_cell.length_c   1.000
_cell.angle_alpha   90.00
_cell.angle_beta   90.00
_cell.angle_gamma   90.00
#
_symmetry.space_group_name_H-M   'P 1'
#
loop_
_entity.id
_entity.type
_entity.pdbx_description
1 polymer ?
#
loop_
_entity_poly.entity_id
_entity_poly.type
_entity_poly.pdbx_seq_one_letter_code
_entity_poly.pdbx_strand_id
1 'polypeptide(L)'
;MNEISSRLKDDDDFVVHSGKAGPAFTNPIEALADVDIQWYGHLNPRYMDLVGDYAGVEPFVIDGDSLCELILNDPLLALGRKDDGSFQIMHAIWSVEKLLQDFVRCGCTFDVIFFENNKRLSIWDDSTGEYNSYRVQSRNLARSMLRRHIATVPDLRVLMFLNDSGPGWKDYVRTRKPMFIMCNSGGHPHSEGENAERAARRSLHMRGFIFRLLNSGVAVASLEGLEVIGSKIMTFIYEHRRGLNDRSRALEADLDLDLALLDRYIAQSHTTKTWLVEAAYRFLGYTKS
;
A
#
# COMPACT_ATOMS: atom_id res chain seq x y z
N MET A 1 45.95 -40.22 -17.30
CA MET A 1 44.98 -40.33 -18.41
C MET A 1 43.68 -40.80 -17.79
N ASN A 2 42.97 -39.94 -17.06
CA ASN A 2 42.25 -38.71 -17.46
C ASN A 2 40.99 -39.00 -18.25
N GLU A 3 39.93 -38.29 -17.81
CA GLU A 3 38.72 -37.91 -18.54
C GLU A 3 37.76 -39.07 -18.80
N ILE A 4 36.65 -39.19 -18.07
CA ILE A 4 35.47 -38.34 -18.24
C ILE A 4 34.86 -38.01 -16.87
N SER A 5 35.30 -36.87 -16.30
CA SER A 5 34.71 -36.19 -15.14
C SER A 5 34.66 -34.70 -15.46
N SER A 6 33.99 -34.33 -16.55
CA SER A 6 34.02 -32.96 -17.10
C SER A 6 32.78 -32.56 -17.91
N ARG A 7 31.56 -32.90 -17.47
CA ARG A 7 30.31 -32.39 -18.10
C ARG A 7 29.25 -31.89 -17.12
N LEU A 8 29.69 -31.34 -15.99
CA LEU A 8 28.84 -30.54 -15.09
C LEU A 8 29.55 -29.23 -14.75
N LYS A 9 29.91 -28.47 -15.79
CA LYS A 9 30.25 -27.05 -15.68
C LYS A 9 29.68 -26.35 -16.90
N ASP A 10 29.14 -25.17 -16.62
CA ASP A 10 28.70 -24.13 -17.55
C ASP A 10 27.23 -24.26 -17.99
N ASP A 11 26.34 -23.71 -17.16
CA ASP A 11 25.19 -22.86 -17.56
C ASP A 11 24.50 -22.23 -16.32
N ASP A 12 25.32 -21.76 -15.36
CA ASP A 12 24.90 -20.83 -14.30
C ASP A 12 25.69 -19.53 -14.52
N ASP A 13 25.44 -18.85 -15.64
CA ASP A 13 25.81 -17.44 -15.79
C ASP A 13 24.80 -16.58 -15.01
N PHE A 14 24.77 -16.80 -13.69
CA PHE A 14 24.30 -15.79 -12.75
C PHE A 14 25.36 -14.69 -12.76
N VAL A 15 25.13 -13.66 -13.57
CA VAL A 15 25.90 -12.42 -13.49
C VAL A 15 25.67 -11.83 -12.09
N VAL A 16 26.60 -12.12 -11.19
CA VAL A 16 26.72 -11.46 -9.89
C VAL A 16 27.13 -10.03 -10.19
N HIS A 17 26.15 -9.13 -10.27
CA HIS A 17 26.41 -7.71 -10.14
C HIS A 17 27.01 -7.48 -8.76
N SER A 18 28.35 -7.44 -8.73
CA SER A 18 29.13 -7.05 -7.57
C SER A 18 28.56 -5.76 -6.97
N GLY A 19 28.32 -5.78 -5.66
CA GLY A 19 27.80 -4.67 -4.89
C GLY A 19 28.72 -3.45 -4.99
N LYS A 20 28.47 -2.63 -5.99
CA LYS A 20 28.73 -1.20 -5.94
C LYS A 20 27.40 -0.57 -5.53
N ALA A 21 27.42 0.25 -4.47
CA ALA A 21 26.35 1.20 -4.25
C ALA A 21 26.13 1.94 -5.57
N GLY A 22 25.03 1.59 -6.26
CA GLY A 22 24.69 2.20 -7.53
C GLY A 22 24.52 3.70 -7.34
N PRO A 23 24.66 4.52 -8.39
CA PRO A 23 24.19 5.89 -8.31
C PRO A 23 22.72 5.84 -7.87
N ALA A 24 22.34 6.68 -6.89
CA ALA A 24 20.96 6.86 -6.49
C ALA A 24 20.06 6.90 -7.73
N PHE A 25 19.00 6.08 -7.76
CA PHE A 25 18.16 5.94 -8.94
C PHE A 25 17.76 7.33 -9.44
N THR A 26 18.10 7.62 -10.70
CA THR A 26 17.88 8.94 -11.27
C THR A 26 16.41 9.14 -11.66
N ASN A 27 15.65 8.03 -11.75
CA ASN A 27 14.24 7.99 -12.10
C ASN A 27 13.48 6.90 -11.29
N PRO A 28 12.34 7.22 -10.65
CA PRO A 28 11.48 6.26 -9.94
C PRO A 28 10.98 5.08 -10.79
N ILE A 29 10.85 5.25 -12.11
CA ILE A 29 10.43 4.17 -13.01
C ILE A 29 11.50 3.09 -13.09
N GLU A 30 12.77 3.50 -13.18
CA GLU A 30 13.90 2.57 -13.21
C GLU A 30 14.06 1.88 -11.85
N ALA A 31 13.91 2.64 -10.75
CA ALA A 31 13.93 2.10 -9.39
C ALA A 31 12.85 1.02 -9.19
N LEU A 32 11.62 1.29 -9.62
CA LEU A 32 10.53 0.33 -9.52
C LEU A 32 10.80 -0.92 -10.37
N ALA A 33 11.25 -0.75 -11.61
CA ALA A 33 11.57 -1.87 -12.49
C ALA A 33 12.67 -2.75 -11.88
N ASP A 34 13.69 -2.14 -11.28
CA ASP A 34 14.76 -2.86 -10.61
C ASP A 34 14.25 -3.61 -9.36
N VAL A 35 13.44 -2.97 -8.50
CA VAL A 35 12.79 -3.62 -7.35
C VAL A 35 11.92 -4.79 -7.79
N ASP A 36 11.13 -4.62 -8.85
CA ASP A 36 10.26 -5.66 -9.38
C ASP A 36 11.06 -6.83 -9.97
N ILE A 37 12.11 -6.55 -10.76
CA ILE A 37 12.99 -7.59 -11.32
C ILE A 37 13.76 -8.30 -10.22
N GLN A 38 14.35 -7.58 -9.27
CA GLN A 38 15.25 -8.18 -8.29
C GLN A 38 14.53 -8.88 -7.15
N TRP A 39 13.34 -8.42 -6.77
CA TRP A 39 12.68 -8.88 -5.57
C TRP A 39 11.19 -9.17 -5.75
N TYR A 40 10.37 -8.18 -6.11
CA TYR A 40 8.92 -8.35 -6.02
C TYR A 40 8.39 -9.40 -7.01
N GLY A 41 8.94 -9.47 -8.22
CA GLY A 41 8.61 -10.48 -9.22
C GLY A 41 9.05 -11.90 -8.86
N HIS A 42 9.95 -12.05 -7.87
CA HIS A 42 10.34 -13.35 -7.31
C HIS A 42 9.47 -13.80 -6.13
N LEU A 43 8.56 -12.95 -5.65
CA LEU A 43 7.55 -13.37 -4.70
C LEU A 43 6.61 -14.36 -5.39
N ASN A 44 6.33 -15.48 -4.73
CA ASN A 44 5.40 -16.48 -5.22
C ASN A 44 4.15 -16.49 -4.32
N PRO A 45 3.23 -15.54 -4.51
CA PRO A 45 2.05 -15.46 -3.67
C PRO A 45 1.17 -16.70 -3.85
N ARG A 46 0.56 -17.14 -2.75
CA ARG A 46 -0.36 -18.28 -2.76
C ARG A 46 -1.79 -17.79 -2.73
N TYR A 47 -2.62 -18.25 -3.66
CA TYR A 47 -4.05 -17.97 -3.64
C TYR A 47 -4.75 -18.94 -2.69
N MET A 48 -5.33 -18.42 -1.61
CA MET A 48 -5.80 -19.23 -0.47
C MET A 48 -7.11 -18.69 0.10
N ASP A 49 -7.88 -19.59 0.72
CA ASP A 49 -9.00 -19.20 1.60
C ASP A 49 -8.42 -18.65 2.90
N LEU A 50 -8.61 -17.36 3.14
CA LEU A 50 -8.12 -16.65 4.31
C LEU A 50 -8.68 -17.25 5.60
N VAL A 51 -9.95 -17.69 5.60
CA VAL A 51 -10.58 -18.25 6.80
C VAL A 51 -10.33 -19.74 6.89
N GLY A 52 -10.56 -20.48 5.81
CA GLY A 52 -10.47 -21.95 5.80
C GLY A 52 -9.04 -22.50 5.83
N ASP A 53 -8.13 -21.89 5.06
CA ASP A 53 -6.82 -22.48 4.78
C ASP A 53 -5.66 -21.74 5.45
N TYR A 54 -5.80 -20.43 5.73
CA TYR A 54 -4.69 -19.60 6.20
C TYR A 54 -4.78 -19.14 7.66
N ALA A 55 -5.75 -18.29 7.99
CA ALA A 55 -5.80 -17.57 9.26
C ALA A 55 -6.75 -18.19 10.29
N GLY A 56 -7.81 -18.89 9.85
CA GLY A 56 -8.82 -19.40 10.77
C GLY A 56 -9.48 -18.28 11.56
N VAL A 57 -9.34 -18.34 12.89
CA VAL A 57 -9.85 -17.35 13.84
C VAL A 57 -8.79 -16.37 14.34
N GLU A 58 -7.55 -16.50 13.87
CA GLU A 58 -6.44 -15.68 14.32
C GLU A 58 -6.60 -14.22 13.86
N PRO A 59 -6.20 -13.24 14.69
CA PRO A 59 -6.35 -11.84 14.36
C PRO A 59 -5.42 -11.42 13.22
N PHE A 60 -5.91 -10.55 12.35
CA PHE A 60 -5.08 -9.88 11.34
C PHE A 60 -5.36 -8.37 11.32
N VAL A 61 -4.61 -7.67 10.49
CA VAL A 61 -4.75 -6.21 10.32
C VAL A 61 -5.21 -5.91 8.91
N ILE A 62 -6.11 -4.96 8.74
CA ILE A 62 -6.40 -4.33 7.45
C ILE A 62 -5.75 -2.95 7.45
N ASP A 63 -4.90 -2.67 6.45
CA ASP A 63 -4.40 -1.31 6.21
C ASP A 63 -5.55 -0.40 5.77
N GLY A 64 -5.89 0.56 6.62
CA GLY A 64 -7.00 1.47 6.43
C GLY A 64 -6.81 2.40 5.23
N ASP A 65 -5.56 2.71 4.87
CA ASP A 65 -5.26 3.50 3.68
C ASP A 65 -5.45 2.70 2.40
N SER A 66 -4.95 1.48 2.34
CA SER A 66 -5.25 0.55 1.23
C SER A 66 -6.75 0.27 1.10
N LEU A 67 -7.49 0.15 2.22
CA LEU A 67 -8.94 0.01 2.20
C LEU A 67 -9.63 1.23 1.58
N CYS A 68 -9.23 2.44 1.97
CA CYS A 68 -9.77 3.67 1.40
C CYS A 68 -9.41 3.77 -0.09
N GLU A 69 -8.18 3.45 -0.47
CA GLU A 69 -7.74 3.40 -1.86
C GLU A 69 -8.64 2.48 -2.71
N LEU A 70 -8.88 1.25 -2.25
CA LEU A 70 -9.72 0.27 -2.94
C LEU A 70 -11.11 0.84 -3.22
N ILE A 71 -11.76 1.42 -2.20
CA ILE A 71 -13.11 1.98 -2.36
C ILE A 71 -13.11 3.23 -3.24
N LEU A 72 -12.14 4.12 -3.06
CA LEU A 72 -12.06 5.37 -3.83
C LEU A 72 -11.69 5.13 -5.30
N ASN A 73 -11.12 3.96 -5.63
CA ASN A 73 -10.79 3.55 -6.98
C ASN A 73 -11.90 2.76 -7.68
N ASP A 74 -13.05 2.56 -7.03
CA ASP A 74 -14.23 1.95 -7.67
C ASP A 74 -14.64 2.79 -8.90
N PRO A 75 -14.66 2.22 -10.12
CA PRO A 75 -15.05 2.95 -11.33
C PRO A 75 -16.47 3.53 -11.27
N LEU A 76 -17.37 2.92 -10.49
CA LEU A 76 -18.74 3.37 -10.30
C LEU A 76 -18.84 4.55 -9.32
N LEU A 77 -17.80 4.77 -8.51
CA LEU A 77 -17.73 5.88 -7.57
C LEU A 77 -17.21 7.13 -8.27
N ALA A 78 -18.14 8.00 -8.67
CA ALA A 78 -17.86 9.26 -9.36
C ALA A 78 -17.38 10.36 -8.39
N LEU A 79 -16.25 10.16 -7.70
CA LEU A 79 -15.69 11.19 -6.81
C LEU A 79 -14.79 12.17 -7.56
N GLY A 80 -15.18 13.45 -7.51
CA GLY A 80 -14.36 14.56 -7.99
C GLY A 80 -14.10 14.54 -9.49
N ARG A 81 -15.09 14.13 -10.31
CA ARG A 81 -14.97 14.23 -11.77
C ARG A 81 -15.02 15.71 -12.17
N LYS A 82 -14.32 16.07 -13.24
CA LYS A 82 -14.12 17.46 -13.67
C LYS A 82 -15.45 18.19 -13.94
N ASP A 83 -16.44 17.48 -14.47
CA ASP A 83 -17.72 18.03 -14.90
C ASP A 83 -18.91 17.52 -14.05
N ASP A 84 -18.62 16.88 -12.91
CA ASP A 84 -19.64 16.36 -11.99
C ASP A 84 -19.33 16.88 -10.57
N GLY A 85 -20.22 17.74 -10.06
CA GLY A 85 -20.14 18.25 -8.69
C GLY A 85 -20.63 17.26 -7.63
N SER A 86 -21.05 16.06 -8.01
CA SER A 86 -21.52 15.07 -7.05
C SER A 86 -20.38 14.56 -6.17
N PHE A 87 -20.63 14.60 -4.86
CA PHE A 87 -19.72 14.04 -3.86
C PHE A 87 -20.35 12.78 -3.31
N GLN A 88 -20.16 11.66 -4.02
CA GLN A 88 -20.79 10.36 -3.74
C GLN A 88 -20.26 9.65 -2.48
N ILE A 89 -20.01 10.39 -1.40
CA ILE A 89 -19.44 9.86 -0.16
C ILE A 89 -20.31 8.79 0.49
N MET A 90 -21.64 8.87 0.37
CA MET A 90 -22.54 7.85 0.90
C MET A 90 -22.34 6.49 0.23
N HIS A 91 -22.05 6.47 -1.08
CA HIS A 91 -21.71 5.23 -1.78
C HIS A 91 -20.38 4.68 -1.24
N ALA A 92 -19.36 5.53 -1.09
CA ALA A 92 -18.08 5.11 -0.53
C ALA A 92 -18.21 4.54 0.90
N ILE A 93 -19.03 5.17 1.76
CA ILE A 93 -19.32 4.68 3.11
C ILE A 93 -19.97 3.29 3.04
N TRP A 94 -21.01 3.14 2.22
CA TRP A 94 -21.68 1.87 2.04
C TRP A 94 -20.74 0.77 1.53
N SER A 95 -19.84 1.09 0.59
CA SER A 95 -18.87 0.11 0.06
C SER A 95 -17.87 -0.33 1.14
N VAL A 96 -17.39 0.58 1.98
CA VAL A 96 -16.54 0.23 3.14
C VAL A 96 -17.32 -0.65 4.12
N GLU A 97 -18.54 -0.26 4.49
CA GLU A 97 -19.36 -1.01 5.44
C GLU A 97 -19.63 -2.43 4.94
N LYS A 98 -20.02 -2.56 3.67
CA LYS A 98 -20.28 -3.86 3.05
C LYS A 98 -19.05 -4.76 3.10
N LEU A 99 -17.87 -4.23 2.74
CA LEU A 99 -16.64 -5.02 2.77
C LEU A 99 -16.26 -5.45 4.20
N LEU A 100 -16.36 -4.55 5.18
CA LEU A 100 -16.11 -4.89 6.60
C LEU A 100 -17.12 -5.92 7.12
N GLN A 101 -18.40 -5.79 6.73
CA GLN A 101 -19.44 -6.76 7.07
C GLN A 101 -19.18 -8.13 6.43
N ASP A 102 -18.63 -8.19 5.22
CA ASP A 102 -18.26 -9.44 4.57
C ASP A 102 -17.17 -10.18 5.39
N PHE A 103 -16.16 -9.47 5.91
CA PHE A 103 -15.19 -10.05 6.84
C PHE A 103 -15.83 -10.58 8.13
N VAL A 104 -16.70 -9.77 8.75
CA VAL A 104 -17.41 -10.18 9.97
C VAL A 104 -18.29 -11.40 9.73
N ARG A 105 -19.01 -11.46 8.60
CA ARG A 105 -19.86 -12.60 8.21
C ARG A 105 -19.05 -13.88 8.02
N CYS A 106 -17.81 -13.78 7.55
CA CYS A 106 -16.90 -14.91 7.41
C CYS A 106 -16.22 -15.31 8.74
N GLY A 107 -16.53 -14.65 9.86
CA GLY A 107 -15.97 -14.96 11.17
C GLY A 107 -14.55 -14.44 11.38
N CYS A 108 -14.11 -13.47 10.56
CA CYS A 108 -12.78 -12.88 10.69
C CYS A 108 -12.65 -12.03 11.96
N THR A 109 -11.49 -12.12 12.62
CA THR A 109 -11.09 -11.19 13.68
C THR A 109 -10.03 -10.25 13.14
N PHE A 110 -10.28 -8.94 13.14
CA PHE A 110 -9.33 -7.98 12.56
C PHE A 110 -9.37 -6.62 13.25
N ASP A 111 -8.23 -5.93 13.22
CA ASP A 111 -8.11 -4.51 13.56
C ASP A 111 -7.89 -3.71 12.26
N VAL A 112 -8.42 -2.48 12.17
CA VAL A 112 -8.10 -1.57 11.05
C VAL A 112 -7.04 -0.58 11.51
N ILE A 113 -5.96 -0.45 10.75
CA ILE A 113 -4.81 0.38 11.14
C ILE A 113 -4.50 1.37 10.04
N PHE A 114 -4.43 2.65 10.38
CA PHE A 114 -4.00 3.71 9.47
C PHE A 114 -2.53 4.06 9.73
N PHE A 115 -1.71 4.07 8.68
CA PHE A 115 -0.35 4.58 8.73
C PHE A 115 -0.31 5.96 8.08
N GLU A 116 0.05 7.02 8.82
CA GLU A 116 0.00 8.38 8.26
C GLU A 116 0.96 8.56 7.07
N ASN A 117 2.07 7.82 7.03
CA ASN A 117 2.94 7.76 5.85
C ASN A 117 2.23 7.21 4.61
N ASN A 118 1.31 6.26 4.77
CA ASN A 118 0.57 5.59 3.68
C ASN A 118 -0.61 6.42 3.17
N LYS A 119 -0.97 7.51 3.86
CA LYS A 119 -2.09 8.41 3.50
C LYS A 119 -2.14 8.80 2.02
N ARG A 120 -0.99 8.99 1.39
CA ARG A 120 -0.91 9.50 0.01
C ARG A 120 -1.41 8.48 -1.02
N LEU A 121 -1.33 7.20 -0.70
CA LEU A 121 -1.73 6.11 -1.56
C LEU A 121 -3.24 6.16 -1.83
N SER A 122 -4.04 6.46 -0.81
CA SER A 122 -5.50 6.60 -0.96
C SER A 122 -5.92 7.91 -1.63
N ILE A 123 -5.08 8.95 -1.61
CA ILE A 123 -5.42 10.29 -2.12
C ILE A 123 -5.11 10.43 -3.60
N TRP A 124 -4.01 9.86 -4.07
CA TRP A 124 -3.60 10.00 -5.47
C TRP A 124 -4.31 8.98 -6.33
N ASP A 125 -4.80 9.45 -7.47
CA ASP A 125 -5.41 8.61 -8.47
C ASP A 125 -4.61 8.72 -9.76
N ASP A 126 -4.13 7.57 -10.23
CA ASP A 126 -3.34 7.45 -11.44
C ASP A 126 -4.21 7.01 -12.64
N SER A 127 -5.50 6.69 -12.43
CA SER A 127 -6.39 6.15 -13.47
C SER A 127 -6.74 7.13 -14.59
N THR A 128 -6.64 8.44 -14.33
CA THR A 128 -7.05 9.48 -15.28
C THR A 128 -5.90 10.12 -16.04
N GLY A 129 -4.64 9.81 -15.69
CA GLY A 129 -3.46 10.36 -16.38
C GLY A 129 -3.34 11.89 -16.37
N GLU A 130 -4.14 12.61 -15.57
CA GLU A 130 -4.02 14.07 -15.43
C GLU A 130 -4.09 14.45 -13.97
N TYR A 131 -3.18 15.33 -13.54
CA TYR A 131 -3.25 15.89 -12.20
C TYR A 131 -4.47 16.79 -12.06
N ASN A 132 -5.51 16.28 -11.39
CA ASN A 132 -6.69 17.06 -11.06
C ASN A 132 -6.68 17.41 -9.57
N SER A 133 -6.34 18.67 -9.25
CA SER A 133 -6.31 19.17 -7.87
C SER A 133 -7.67 19.03 -7.17
N TYR A 134 -8.77 19.20 -7.88
CA TYR A 134 -10.12 19.02 -7.34
C TYR A 134 -10.35 17.56 -6.95
N ARG A 135 -10.00 16.61 -7.81
CA ARG A 135 -10.11 15.17 -7.52
C ARG A 135 -9.26 14.77 -6.32
N VAL A 136 -8.01 15.22 -6.25
CA VAL A 136 -7.11 14.99 -5.11
C VAL A 136 -7.69 15.53 -3.80
N GLN A 137 -8.23 16.75 -3.80
CA GLN A 137 -8.84 17.36 -2.62
C GLN A 137 -10.12 16.62 -2.20
N SER A 138 -10.98 16.28 -3.15
CA SER A 138 -12.18 15.48 -2.93
C SER A 138 -11.85 14.11 -2.33
N ARG A 139 -10.81 13.42 -2.83
CA ARG A 139 -10.34 12.15 -2.26
C ARG A 139 -9.78 12.31 -0.85
N ASN A 140 -9.02 13.37 -0.58
CA ASN A 140 -8.51 13.63 0.77
C ASN A 140 -9.65 13.91 1.77
N LEU A 141 -10.68 14.66 1.35
CA LEU A 141 -11.89 14.86 2.16
C LEU A 141 -12.62 13.54 2.38
N ALA A 142 -12.84 12.76 1.31
CA ALA A 142 -13.50 11.46 1.38
C ALA A 142 -12.75 10.50 2.31
N ARG A 143 -11.42 10.36 2.18
CA ARG A 143 -10.58 9.58 3.10
C ARG A 143 -10.77 10.03 4.55
N SER A 144 -10.77 11.33 4.80
CA SER A 144 -10.95 11.86 6.16
C SER A 144 -12.31 11.50 6.75
N MET A 145 -13.36 11.54 5.92
CA MET A 145 -14.72 11.12 6.31
C MET A 145 -14.80 9.61 6.52
N LEU A 146 -14.26 8.80 5.61
CA LEU A 146 -14.22 7.34 5.72
C LEU A 146 -13.48 6.88 6.97
N ARG A 147 -12.29 7.41 7.23
CA ARG A 147 -11.52 7.11 8.44
C ARG A 147 -12.32 7.41 9.71
N ARG A 148 -12.98 8.58 9.75
CA ARG A 148 -13.82 8.96 10.89
C ARG A 148 -15.01 8.01 11.04
N HIS A 149 -15.64 7.63 9.93
CA HIS A 149 -16.77 6.70 9.92
C HIS A 149 -16.37 5.29 10.39
N ILE A 150 -15.26 4.73 9.88
CA ILE A 150 -14.75 3.42 10.28
C ILE A 150 -14.48 3.39 11.79
N ALA A 151 -13.96 4.49 12.36
CA ALA A 151 -13.74 4.62 13.80
C ALA A 151 -15.03 4.69 14.65
N THR A 152 -16.20 4.86 14.03
CA THR A 152 -17.50 4.82 14.69
C THR A 152 -18.20 3.46 14.57
N VAL A 153 -17.64 2.53 13.79
CA VAL A 153 -18.20 1.17 13.66
C VAL A 153 -18.10 0.46 15.01
N PRO A 154 -19.22 -0.06 15.56
CA PRO A 154 -19.21 -0.78 16.84
C PRO A 154 -18.26 -1.98 16.81
N ASP A 155 -17.60 -2.24 17.94
CA ASP A 155 -16.70 -3.38 18.16
C ASP A 155 -15.49 -3.48 17.21
N LEU A 156 -15.32 -2.52 16.29
CA LEU A 156 -14.15 -2.44 15.42
C LEU A 156 -13.05 -1.58 16.04
N ARG A 157 -11.87 -2.17 16.20
CA ARG A 157 -10.70 -1.43 16.67
C ARG A 157 -10.02 -0.70 15.51
N VAL A 158 -9.98 0.62 15.61
CA VAL A 158 -9.25 1.47 14.66
C VAL A 158 -8.06 2.13 15.36
N LEU A 159 -6.85 1.87 14.87
CA LEU A 159 -5.61 2.45 15.40
C LEU A 159 -4.92 3.31 14.34
N MET A 160 -4.04 4.18 14.82
CA MET A 160 -3.24 5.04 13.97
C MET A 160 -1.78 5.02 14.42
N PHE A 161 -0.89 4.82 13.47
CA PHE A 161 0.54 4.94 13.66
C PHE A 161 1.12 5.92 12.66
N LEU A 162 2.25 6.54 13.00
CA LEU A 162 2.96 7.40 12.07
C LEU A 162 3.52 6.56 10.89
N ASN A 163 4.17 5.45 11.21
CA ASN A 163 4.80 4.55 10.25
C ASN A 163 4.91 3.12 10.80
N ASP A 164 5.29 2.21 9.92
CA ASP A 164 5.55 0.78 10.11
C ASP A 164 6.87 0.44 10.81
N SER A 165 7.65 1.46 11.19
CA SER A 165 8.94 1.29 11.88
C SER A 165 8.93 1.83 13.31
N GLY A 166 7.82 2.49 13.70
CA GLY A 166 7.67 3.20 14.96
C GLY A 166 7.55 2.26 16.17
N PRO A 167 7.92 2.73 17.37
CA PRO A 167 7.86 1.91 18.58
C PRO A 167 6.43 1.45 18.91
N GLY A 168 5.41 2.29 18.66
CA GLY A 168 4.00 1.93 18.89
C GLY A 168 3.53 0.78 18.01
N TRP A 169 3.92 0.78 16.73
CA TRP A 169 3.62 -0.32 15.81
C TRP A 169 4.33 -1.61 16.22
N LYS A 170 5.62 -1.53 16.56
CA LYS A 170 6.41 -2.69 17.02
C LYS A 170 5.82 -3.31 18.29
N ASP A 171 5.37 -2.47 19.22
CA ASP A 171 4.71 -2.94 20.43
C ASP A 171 3.36 -3.60 20.13
N TYR A 172 2.57 -3.02 19.22
CA TYR A 172 1.33 -3.63 18.73
C TYR A 172 1.60 -5.02 18.12
N VAL A 173 2.56 -5.15 17.20
CA VAL A 173 2.89 -6.44 16.57
C VAL A 173 3.34 -7.46 17.61
N ARG A 174 4.18 -7.05 18.58
CA ARG A 174 4.67 -7.92 19.65
C ARG A 174 3.54 -8.43 20.57
N THR A 175 2.56 -7.59 20.86
CA THR A 175 1.49 -7.88 21.81
C THR A 175 0.30 -8.58 21.16
N ARG A 176 -0.12 -8.11 19.99
CA ARG A 176 -1.30 -8.62 19.27
C ARG A 176 -0.99 -9.76 18.32
N LYS A 177 0.26 -9.87 17.87
CA LYS A 177 0.76 -10.91 16.97
C LYS A 177 -0.19 -11.16 15.78
N PRO A 178 -0.45 -10.13 14.96
CA PRO A 178 -1.31 -10.31 13.80
C PRO A 178 -0.66 -11.34 12.86
N MET A 179 -1.47 -12.27 12.34
CA MET A 179 -0.97 -13.30 11.41
C MET A 179 -0.44 -12.69 10.12
N PHE A 180 -1.13 -11.67 9.62
CA PHE A 180 -0.74 -10.92 8.43
C PHE A 180 -1.34 -9.51 8.45
N ILE A 181 -0.90 -8.69 7.50
CA ILE A 181 -1.51 -7.40 7.18
C ILE A 181 -2.09 -7.49 5.78
N MET A 182 -3.33 -7.05 5.62
CA MET A 182 -3.96 -6.93 4.32
C MET A 182 -3.76 -5.52 3.77
N CYS A 183 -3.12 -5.39 2.60
CA CYS A 183 -2.88 -4.11 1.95
C CYS A 183 -2.89 -4.24 0.42
N ASN A 184 -2.87 -3.10 -0.27
CA ASN A 184 -2.77 -3.06 -1.73
C ASN A 184 -1.33 -3.29 -2.17
N SER A 185 -1.15 -3.72 -3.42
CA SER A 185 0.18 -3.87 -4.00
C SER A 185 0.69 -2.53 -4.55
N GLY A 186 -0.19 -1.56 -4.78
CA GLY A 186 0.15 -0.30 -5.45
C GLY A 186 0.11 -0.41 -6.97
N GLY A 187 -0.39 -1.52 -7.51
CA GLY A 187 -0.67 -1.75 -8.93
C GLY A 187 0.56 -1.74 -9.84
N HIS A 188 0.32 -2.03 -11.13
CA HIS A 188 1.30 -1.77 -12.19
C HIS A 188 1.08 -0.38 -12.79
N PRO A 189 2.14 0.41 -13.03
CA PRO A 189 2.00 1.69 -13.69
C PRO A 189 1.59 1.47 -15.16
N HIS A 190 0.30 1.61 -15.47
CA HIS A 190 -0.24 1.54 -16.84
C HIS A 190 -0.27 2.90 -17.55
N SER A 191 0.37 3.92 -16.97
CA SER A 191 0.30 5.30 -17.45
C SER A 191 1.61 5.72 -18.13
N GLU A 192 1.52 6.48 -19.22
CA GLU A 192 2.66 7.09 -19.91
C GLU A 192 2.95 8.52 -19.40
N GLY A 193 4.19 9.01 -19.57
CA GLY A 193 4.59 10.40 -19.26
C GLY A 193 4.81 10.70 -17.76
N GLU A 194 4.58 11.95 -17.31
CA GLU A 194 4.71 12.36 -15.89
C GLU A 194 3.84 11.51 -14.93
N ASN A 195 2.78 10.88 -15.46
CA ASN A 195 1.94 9.98 -14.70
C ASN A 195 2.64 8.65 -14.40
N ALA A 196 3.46 8.17 -15.34
CA ALA A 196 4.29 6.99 -15.14
C ALA A 196 5.20 7.16 -13.93
N GLU A 197 5.78 8.35 -13.77
CA GLU A 197 6.67 8.65 -12.63
C GLU A 197 5.90 8.67 -11.29
N ARG A 198 4.70 9.28 -11.26
CA ARG A 198 3.87 9.31 -10.04
C ARG A 198 3.35 7.91 -9.66
N ALA A 199 2.84 7.18 -10.64
CA ALA A 199 2.42 5.79 -10.46
C ALA A 199 3.61 4.94 -9.98
N ALA A 200 4.78 5.08 -10.60
CA ALA A 200 5.97 4.36 -10.19
C ALA A 200 6.39 4.67 -8.75
N ARG A 201 6.34 5.95 -8.34
CA ARG A 201 6.62 6.37 -6.94
C ARG A 201 5.64 5.75 -5.95
N ARG A 202 4.34 5.68 -6.30
CA ARG A 202 3.30 5.06 -5.47
C ARG A 202 3.56 3.56 -5.33
N SER A 203 3.76 2.86 -6.44
CA SER A 203 4.08 1.43 -6.44
C SER A 203 5.35 1.16 -5.64
N LEU A 204 6.42 1.94 -5.86
CA LEU A 204 7.68 1.82 -5.12
C LEU A 204 7.49 1.98 -3.61
N HIS A 205 6.66 2.94 -3.18
CA HIS A 205 6.32 3.10 -1.77
C HIS A 205 5.61 1.87 -1.21
N MET A 206 4.64 1.31 -1.93
CA MET A 206 3.97 0.09 -1.49
C MET A 206 4.88 -1.14 -1.50
N ARG A 207 5.76 -1.26 -2.49
CA ARG A 207 6.79 -2.30 -2.53
C ARG A 207 7.69 -2.20 -1.31
N GLY A 208 8.17 -1.01 -0.96
CA GLY A 208 8.96 -0.79 0.26
C GLY A 208 8.21 -1.11 1.55
N PHE A 209 6.93 -0.77 1.63
CA PHE A 209 6.08 -1.12 2.77
C PHE A 209 5.93 -2.65 2.92
N ILE A 210 5.54 -3.34 1.84
CA ILE A 210 5.42 -4.81 1.82
C ILE A 210 6.77 -5.45 2.16
N PHE A 211 7.86 -4.92 1.62
CA PHE A 211 9.21 -5.40 1.85
C PHE A 211 9.55 -5.40 3.35
N ARG A 212 9.35 -4.25 4.02
CA ARG A 212 9.61 -4.10 5.45
C ARG A 212 8.72 -5.00 6.29
N LEU A 213 7.45 -5.17 5.93
CA LEU A 213 6.54 -6.09 6.61
C LEU A 213 7.04 -7.53 6.53
N LEU A 214 7.35 -8.02 5.33
CA LEU A 214 7.85 -9.38 5.13
C LEU A 214 9.19 -9.59 5.85
N ASN A 215 10.12 -8.63 5.79
CA ASN A 215 11.39 -8.72 6.52
C ASN A 215 11.23 -8.66 8.04
N SER A 216 10.16 -8.04 8.55
CA SER A 216 9.82 -8.05 9.98
C SER A 216 9.17 -9.38 10.43
N GLY A 217 8.91 -10.30 9.50
CA GLY A 217 8.28 -11.59 9.76
C GLY A 217 6.75 -11.55 9.77
N VAL A 218 6.13 -10.45 9.33
CA VAL A 218 4.69 -10.31 9.22
C VAL A 218 4.29 -10.61 7.77
N ALA A 219 3.43 -11.60 7.56
CA ALA A 219 2.94 -11.93 6.22
C ALA A 219 2.03 -10.81 5.68
N VAL A 220 1.85 -10.78 4.36
CA VAL A 220 1.01 -9.79 3.69
C VAL A 220 -0.08 -10.50 2.90
N ALA A 221 -1.31 -10.02 2.98
CA ALA A 221 -2.43 -10.46 2.14
C ALA A 221 -2.83 -9.33 1.19
N SER A 222 -3.24 -9.68 -0.03
CA SER A 222 -3.73 -8.69 -0.99
C SER A 222 -5.14 -8.24 -0.64
N LEU A 223 -5.38 -6.93 -0.61
CA LEU A 223 -6.74 -6.37 -0.70
C LEU A 223 -7.24 -6.37 -2.16
N GLU A 224 -6.33 -6.24 -3.12
CA GLU A 224 -6.63 -6.31 -4.56
C GLU A 224 -6.97 -7.76 -4.95
N GLY A 225 -8.05 -7.95 -5.72
CA GLY A 225 -8.47 -9.26 -6.20
C GLY A 225 -9.10 -10.16 -5.13
N LEU A 226 -9.53 -9.58 -4.00
CA LEU A 226 -10.25 -10.29 -2.95
C LEU A 226 -11.64 -10.74 -3.46
N GLU A 227 -11.94 -12.01 -3.26
CA GLU A 227 -13.23 -12.61 -3.62
C GLU A 227 -13.93 -13.20 -2.40
N VAL A 228 -15.15 -12.73 -2.14
CA VAL A 228 -16.00 -13.28 -1.07
C VAL A 228 -16.97 -14.29 -1.68
N ILE A 229 -16.77 -15.57 -1.40
CA ILE A 229 -17.58 -16.67 -1.94
C ILE A 229 -18.24 -17.41 -0.77
N GLY A 230 -19.48 -17.04 -0.46
CA GLY A 230 -20.22 -17.59 0.67
C GLY A 230 -19.60 -17.17 2.01
N SER A 231 -18.97 -18.14 2.70
CA SER A 231 -18.23 -17.94 3.95
C SER A 231 -16.71 -17.93 3.77
N LYS A 232 -16.23 -17.91 2.51
CA LYS A 232 -14.80 -17.93 2.18
C LYS A 232 -14.35 -16.57 1.68
N ILE A 233 -13.11 -16.22 2.00
CA ILE A 233 -12.45 -15.02 1.49
C ILE A 233 -11.19 -15.47 0.79
N MET A 234 -11.21 -15.45 -0.54
CA MET A 234 -10.08 -15.89 -1.36
C MET A 234 -9.18 -14.69 -1.69
N THR A 235 -7.89 -14.80 -1.40
CA THR A 235 -6.91 -13.76 -1.74
C THR A 235 -5.50 -14.32 -1.89
N PHE A 236 -4.58 -13.50 -2.41
CA PHE A 236 -3.16 -13.78 -2.50
C PHE A 236 -2.44 -13.47 -1.18
N ILE A 237 -1.68 -14.43 -0.70
CA ILE A 237 -0.83 -14.33 0.49
C ILE A 237 0.64 -14.33 0.09
N TYR A 238 1.37 -13.32 0.56
CA TYR A 238 2.80 -13.13 0.42
C TYR A 238 3.49 -13.44 1.75
N GLU A 239 4.51 -14.29 1.71
CA GLU A 239 5.29 -14.67 2.89
C GLU A 239 6.78 -14.47 2.64
N HIS A 240 7.51 -14.21 3.71
CA HIS A 240 8.95 -14.04 3.63
C HIS A 240 9.63 -15.37 3.27
N ARG A 241 10.38 -15.36 2.15
CA ARG A 241 11.18 -16.51 1.72
C ARG A 241 12.56 -16.43 2.36
N ARG A 242 12.90 -17.39 3.22
CA ARG A 242 14.26 -17.54 3.79
C ARG A 242 15.25 -17.78 2.65
N GLY A 243 16.07 -16.78 2.29
CA GLY A 243 17.10 -16.90 1.25
C GLY A 243 17.51 -15.62 0.52
N LEU A 244 16.79 -14.50 0.65
CA LEU A 244 17.06 -13.24 -0.07
C LEU A 244 17.96 -12.25 0.72
N ASN A 245 18.62 -12.71 1.80
CA ASN A 245 19.09 -11.88 2.90
C ASN A 245 20.18 -10.84 2.56
N ASP A 246 21.04 -11.08 1.56
CA ASP A 246 22.16 -10.16 1.28
C ASP A 246 21.78 -9.00 0.34
N ARG A 247 20.78 -9.19 -0.52
CA ARG A 247 20.28 -8.11 -1.42
C ARG A 247 19.26 -7.21 -0.74
N SER A 248 18.55 -7.75 0.25
CA SER A 248 17.53 -7.04 1.01
C SER A 248 18.00 -5.72 1.62
N ARG A 249 19.23 -5.66 2.14
CA ARG A 249 19.76 -4.46 2.82
C ARG A 249 20.15 -3.33 1.86
N ALA A 250 20.62 -3.66 0.66
CA ALA A 250 20.93 -2.65 -0.36
C ALA A 250 19.64 -2.01 -0.87
N LEU A 251 18.62 -2.84 -1.12
CA LEU A 251 17.29 -2.40 -1.54
C LEU A 251 16.61 -1.50 -0.49
N GLU A 252 16.74 -1.83 0.80
CA GLU A 252 16.24 -0.98 1.90
C GLU A 252 16.81 0.45 1.86
N ALA A 253 18.12 0.58 1.67
CA ALA A 253 18.78 1.88 1.67
C ALA A 253 18.34 2.75 0.47
N ASP A 254 18.16 2.13 -0.70
CA ASP A 254 17.73 2.83 -1.90
C ASP A 254 16.23 3.22 -1.83
N LEU A 255 15.38 2.32 -1.33
CA LEU A 255 13.96 2.58 -1.08
C LEU A 255 13.76 3.74 -0.09
N ASP A 256 14.52 3.78 1.00
CA ASP A 256 14.42 4.84 2.00
C ASP A 256 14.88 6.20 1.45
N LEU A 257 15.89 6.22 0.57
CA LEU A 257 16.33 7.42 -0.13
C LEU A 257 15.25 7.94 -1.08
N ASP A 258 14.65 7.07 -1.88
CA ASP A 258 13.58 7.42 -2.82
C ASP A 258 12.32 7.92 -2.10
N LEU A 259 11.98 7.30 -0.96
CA LEU A 259 10.90 7.76 -0.08
C LEU A 259 11.19 9.14 0.51
N ALA A 260 12.44 9.40 0.92
CA ALA A 260 12.85 10.71 1.44
C ALA A 260 12.85 11.80 0.35
N LEU A 261 13.23 11.46 -0.89
CA LEU A 261 13.16 12.37 -2.04
C LEU A 261 11.71 12.69 -2.42
N LEU A 262 10.83 11.68 -2.35
CA LEU A 262 9.39 11.83 -2.53
C LEU A 262 8.82 12.84 -1.51
N ASP A 263 9.15 12.68 -0.23
CA ASP A 263 8.72 13.60 0.83
C ASP A 263 9.14 15.06 0.59
N ARG A 264 10.38 15.27 0.11
CA ARG A 264 10.90 16.62 -0.18
C ARG A 264 10.20 17.30 -1.35
N TYR A 265 9.97 16.58 -2.45
CA TYR A 265 9.27 17.12 -3.62
C TYR A 265 7.83 17.52 -3.27
N ILE A 266 7.16 16.75 -2.42
CA ILE A 266 5.78 17.00 -2.02
C ILE A 266 5.67 18.18 -1.06
N ALA A 267 6.63 18.34 -0.14
CA ALA A 267 6.71 19.52 0.73
C ALA A 267 6.81 20.83 -0.08
N GLN A 268 7.48 20.79 -1.22
CA GLN A 268 7.57 21.91 -2.17
C GLN A 268 6.24 22.15 -2.92
N SER A 269 5.46 21.10 -3.21
CA SER A 269 4.13 21.24 -3.82
C SER A 269 3.03 21.74 -2.86
N HIS A 270 3.20 21.53 -1.55
CA HIS A 270 2.24 21.92 -0.52
C HIS A 270 2.37 23.39 -0.09
N THR A 271 3.53 24.01 -0.27
CA THR A 271 3.72 25.44 0.04
C THR A 271 2.78 26.34 -0.76
N THR A 272 2.31 25.88 -1.92
CA THR A 272 1.36 26.59 -2.78
C THR A 272 -0.12 26.39 -2.38
N LYS A 273 -0.46 25.49 -1.44
CA LYS A 273 -1.87 25.12 -1.15
C LYS A 273 -2.34 25.34 0.30
N THR A 274 -1.44 25.70 1.22
CA THR A 274 -1.80 26.01 2.61
C THR A 274 -2.83 27.14 2.72
N TRP A 275 -2.81 28.10 1.79
CA TRP A 275 -3.73 29.23 1.77
C TRP A 275 -5.19 28.85 1.43
N LEU A 276 -5.42 27.81 0.62
CA LEU A 276 -6.78 27.36 0.26
C LEU A 276 -7.49 26.68 1.44
N VAL A 277 -6.73 25.92 2.22
CA VAL A 277 -7.23 25.29 3.44
C VAL A 277 -7.52 26.36 4.49
N GLU A 278 -6.64 27.36 4.66
CA GLU A 278 -6.93 28.52 5.53
C GLU A 278 -8.12 29.36 5.05
N ALA A 279 -8.29 29.53 3.73
CA ALA A 279 -9.44 30.23 3.17
C ALA A 279 -10.75 29.46 3.41
N ALA A 280 -10.73 28.13 3.32
CA ALA A 280 -11.90 27.29 3.64
C ALA A 280 -12.25 27.33 5.13
N TYR A 281 -11.26 27.33 6.03
CA TYR A 281 -11.49 27.51 7.48
C TYR A 281 -12.08 28.88 7.80
N ARG A 282 -11.62 29.94 7.12
CA ARG A 282 -12.18 31.31 7.24
C ARG A 282 -13.61 31.40 6.69
N PHE A 283 -13.90 30.71 5.59
CA PHE A 283 -15.23 30.73 4.96
C PHE A 283 -16.28 29.94 5.77
N LEU A 284 -15.86 28.88 6.46
CA LEU A 284 -16.72 28.06 7.34
C LEU A 284 -16.85 28.61 8.77
N GLY A 285 -16.33 29.81 9.06
CA GLY A 285 -16.50 30.48 10.35
C GLY A 285 -15.74 29.87 11.52
N TYR A 286 -14.80 28.95 11.29
CA TYR A 286 -13.98 28.36 12.33
C TYR A 286 -12.69 29.17 12.53
N THR A 287 -12.68 30.06 13.52
CA THR A 287 -11.44 30.62 14.06
C THR A 287 -10.75 29.56 14.91
N LYS A 288 -9.50 29.20 14.57
CA LYS A 288 -8.66 28.36 15.45
C LYS A 288 -8.52 29.05 16.81
N SER A 289 -8.94 28.37 17.88
CA SER A 289 -8.48 28.62 19.24
C SER A 289 -7.06 28.10 19.42
#